data_AF-A0A3D6F0K9-F1
#
_entry.id   AF-A0A3D6F0K9-F1
#
_cell.length_a   1.000
_cell.length_b   1.000
_cell.length_c   1.000
_cell.angle_alpha   90.00
_cell.angle_beta   90.00
_cell.angle_gamma   90.00
#
_symmetry.space_group_name_H-M   'P 1'
#
loop_
_entity.id
_entity.type
_entity.pdbx_description
1 polymer ?
#
loop_
_entity_poly.entity_id
_entity_poly.type
_entity_poly.pdbx_seq_one_letter_code
_entity_poly.pdbx_strand_id
1 'polypeptide(L)'
;MRTGLAKEEDERKTFKAKFIRVGKKRNFKGFSEDTILLQQVMDVAENKLVADHVWFTYSKVFETSGMHEGDVITFDARIKRYAKGYVNKALGLKKRTTDFKLLELKKGKPNDLTDDEFKQIRSNAKAYWPNDFQMWLYEEQKQIEGLRKLRNS
;
A
#
# COMPACT_ATOMS: atom_id res chain seq x y z
N MET A 1 -20.84 -2.40 -1.23
CA MET A 1 -20.31 -3.65 -1.82
C MET A 1 -19.48 -3.24 -3.02
N ARG A 2 -18.23 -3.74 -3.16
CA ARG A 2 -17.35 -3.37 -4.27
C ARG A 2 -17.61 -4.29 -5.47
N THR A 3 -18.79 -4.19 -6.09
CA THR A 3 -19.22 -5.07 -7.18
C THR A 3 -18.40 -4.90 -8.47
N GLY A 4 -17.77 -3.74 -8.68
CA GLY A 4 -16.92 -3.49 -9.85
C GLY A 4 -15.66 -4.35 -9.92
N LEU A 5 -15.15 -4.82 -8.79
CA LEU A 5 -13.94 -5.64 -8.66
C LEU A 5 -14.18 -7.13 -8.99
N ALA A 6 -15.42 -7.54 -9.22
CA ALA A 6 -15.78 -8.94 -9.38
C ALA A 6 -15.28 -9.56 -10.68
N LYS A 7 -15.00 -8.75 -11.71
CA LYS A 7 -14.58 -9.21 -13.04
C LYS A 7 -13.08 -9.52 -13.15
N GLU A 8 -12.30 -9.10 -12.17
CA GLU A 8 -10.82 -9.09 -12.19
C GLU A 8 -10.26 -9.83 -10.97
N GLU A 9 -11.03 -10.79 -10.46
CA GLU A 9 -10.64 -11.57 -9.31
C GLU A 9 -9.35 -12.34 -9.60
N ASP A 10 -8.43 -12.28 -8.63
CA ASP A 10 -7.11 -12.92 -8.67
C ASP A 10 -6.08 -12.27 -9.61
N GLU A 11 -6.43 -11.17 -10.28
CA GLU A 11 -5.50 -10.35 -11.05
C GLU A 11 -4.71 -9.38 -10.17
N ARG A 12 -3.47 -9.09 -10.60
CA ARG A 12 -2.62 -8.05 -10.00
C ARG A 12 -2.73 -6.80 -10.86
N LYS A 13 -3.16 -5.71 -10.26
CA LYS A 13 -3.33 -4.43 -10.92
C LYS A 13 -2.63 -3.32 -10.14
N THR A 14 -2.32 -2.24 -10.85
CA THR A 14 -1.71 -1.04 -10.30
C THR A 14 -2.79 -0.03 -9.97
N PHE A 15 -2.77 0.48 -8.74
CA PHE A 15 -3.74 1.43 -8.24
C PHE A 15 -3.03 2.70 -7.76
N LYS A 16 -3.72 3.83 -7.87
CA LYS A 16 -3.32 5.10 -7.25
C LYS A 16 -4.30 5.47 -6.14
N ALA A 17 -3.82 5.95 -5.00
CA ALA A 17 -4.69 6.39 -3.91
C ALA A 17 -4.03 7.48 -3.07
N LYS A 18 -4.84 8.27 -2.37
CA LYS A 18 -4.38 9.28 -1.42
C LYS A 18 -4.16 8.66 -0.05
N PHE A 19 -2.95 8.78 0.48
CA PHE A 19 -2.64 8.39 1.85
C PHE A 19 -3.23 9.42 2.83
N ILE A 20 -3.94 8.92 3.85
CA ILE A 20 -4.56 9.77 4.87
C ILE A 20 -3.81 9.63 6.19
N ARG A 21 -3.72 8.42 6.73
CA ARG A 21 -3.12 8.22 8.06
C ARG A 21 -2.70 6.78 8.31
N VAL A 22 -1.85 6.62 9.32
CA VAL A 22 -1.58 5.32 9.95
C VAL A 22 -2.57 5.08 11.09
N GLY A 23 -3.03 3.85 11.25
CA GLY A 23 -3.82 3.37 12.39
C GLY A 23 -3.24 2.07 12.91
N LYS A 24 -3.70 1.63 14.09
CA LYS A 24 -3.25 0.38 14.70
C LYS A 24 -4.39 -0.62 14.77
N LYS A 25 -4.10 -1.85 14.35
CA LYS A 25 -5.02 -2.98 14.49
C LYS A 25 -4.48 -3.94 15.54
N ARG A 26 -5.26 -4.16 16.59
CA ARG A 26 -4.95 -5.12 17.64
C ARG A 26 -5.37 -6.52 17.19
N ASN A 27 -4.42 -7.44 17.10
CA ASN A 27 -4.69 -8.83 16.77
C ASN A 27 -5.01 -9.66 18.02
N PHE A 28 -5.62 -10.84 17.80
CA PHE A 28 -6.13 -11.74 18.82
C PHE A 28 -5.09 -12.18 19.88
N LYS A 29 -3.79 -12.06 19.57
CA LYS A 29 -2.67 -12.40 20.48
C LYS A 29 -1.94 -11.19 21.08
N GLY A 30 -2.50 -9.99 21.00
CA GLY A 30 -1.88 -8.78 21.57
C GLY A 30 -0.83 -8.10 20.68
N PHE A 31 -0.45 -8.71 19.55
CA PHE A 31 0.35 -8.03 18.53
C PHE A 31 -0.44 -6.88 17.90
N SER A 32 0.15 -5.69 17.85
CA SER A 32 -0.37 -4.56 17.08
C SER A 32 0.26 -4.57 15.69
N GLU A 33 -0.57 -4.68 14.66
CA GLU A 33 -0.16 -4.40 13.29
C GLU A 33 -0.50 -2.96 12.96
N ASP A 34 0.47 -2.22 12.43
CA ASP A 34 0.17 -0.92 11.84
C ASP A 34 -0.66 -1.13 10.58
N THR A 35 -1.48 -0.15 10.24
CA THR A 35 -2.35 -0.13 9.06
C THR A 35 -2.34 1.25 8.44
N ILE A 36 -2.42 1.36 7.11
CA ILE A 36 -2.67 2.64 6.44
C ILE A 36 -4.12 2.77 6.04
N LEU A 37 -4.63 4.00 6.08
CA LEU A 37 -5.87 4.40 5.44
C LEU A 37 -5.55 5.08 4.11
N LEU A 38 -6.04 4.50 3.03
CA LEU A 38 -6.00 5.07 1.69
C LEU A 38 -7.41 5.49 1.26
N GLN A 39 -7.50 6.64 0.60
CA GLN A 39 -8.74 7.20 0.07
C GLN A 39 -8.63 7.39 -1.45
N GLN A 40 -9.78 7.39 -2.13
CA GLN A 40 -9.88 7.61 -3.58
C GLN A 40 -9.03 6.61 -4.37
N VAL A 41 -9.21 5.31 -4.09
CA VAL A 41 -8.44 4.25 -4.74
C VAL A 41 -8.93 4.08 -6.17
N MET A 42 -8.07 4.42 -7.13
CA MET A 42 -8.35 4.37 -8.56
C MET A 42 -7.47 3.32 -9.25
N ASP A 43 -8.06 2.56 -10.17
CA ASP A 43 -7.31 1.74 -11.12
C ASP A 43 -6.56 2.68 -12.10
N VAL A 44 -5.26 2.46 -12.30
CA VAL A 44 -4.45 3.29 -13.19
C VAL A 44 -4.75 3.01 -14.67
N ALA A 45 -5.02 1.76 -15.04
CA ALA A 45 -5.26 1.35 -16.42
C ALA A 45 -6.63 1.82 -16.91
N GLU A 46 -7.65 1.71 -16.07
CA GLU A 46 -9.03 2.08 -16.43
C GLU A 46 -9.41 3.49 -15.97
N ASN A 47 -8.55 4.15 -15.20
CA ASN A 47 -8.81 5.43 -14.53
C ASN A 47 -10.15 5.45 -13.77
N LYS A 48 -10.52 4.31 -13.19
CA LYS A 48 -11.82 4.09 -12.56
C LYS A 48 -11.69 4.09 -11.05
N LEU A 49 -12.62 4.74 -10.36
CA LEU A 49 -12.69 4.67 -8.91
C LEU A 49 -13.17 3.28 -8.47
N VAL A 50 -12.32 2.59 -7.71
CA VAL A 50 -12.53 1.22 -7.27
C VAL A 50 -13.02 1.17 -5.82
N ALA A 51 -12.56 2.08 -4.98
CA ALA A 51 -13.00 2.21 -3.60
C ALA A 51 -12.83 3.64 -3.08
N ASP A 52 -13.83 4.12 -2.33
CA ASP A 52 -13.76 5.43 -1.66
C ASP A 52 -12.65 5.44 -0.62
N HIS A 53 -12.55 4.38 0.17
CA HIS A 53 -11.49 4.18 1.14
C HIS A 53 -11.21 2.69 1.37
N VAL A 54 -9.97 2.39 1.75
CA VAL A 54 -9.52 1.06 2.10
C VAL A 54 -8.47 1.15 3.19
N TRP A 55 -8.61 0.27 4.18
CA TRP A 55 -7.58 0.00 5.17
C TRP A 55 -6.69 -1.13 4.68
N PHE A 56 -5.39 -0.94 4.74
CA PHE A 56 -4.40 -1.96 4.44
C PHE A 56 -3.49 -2.20 5.62
N THR A 57 -3.03 -3.43 5.78
CA THR A 57 -1.93 -3.73 6.70
C THR A 57 -0.68 -2.99 6.23
N TYR A 58 -0.05 -2.28 7.14
CA TYR A 58 1.22 -1.59 6.95
C TYR A 58 2.29 -2.66 6.75
N SER A 59 2.60 -3.00 5.50
CA SER A 59 3.75 -3.85 5.21
C SER A 59 5.02 -3.02 5.40
N LYS A 60 6.17 -3.68 5.61
CA LYS A 60 7.53 -3.07 5.65
C LYS A 60 7.83 -2.13 4.48
N VAL A 61 7.00 -2.20 3.44
CA VAL A 61 7.08 -1.45 2.20
C VAL A 61 6.52 -0.02 2.33
N PHE A 62 5.64 0.25 3.32
CA PHE A 62 5.15 1.60 3.66
C PHE A 62 6.00 2.31 4.70
N GLU A 63 6.63 1.53 5.60
CA GLU A 63 7.67 2.04 6.50
C GLU A 63 8.78 2.76 5.72
N THR A 64 9.04 2.32 4.49
CA THR A 64 10.11 2.82 3.61
C THR A 64 9.80 4.16 2.91
N SER A 65 8.66 4.82 3.15
CA SER A 65 8.25 5.98 2.33
C SER A 65 8.24 7.35 2.98
N GLY A 66 8.11 7.46 4.30
CA GLY A 66 7.86 8.77 4.93
C GLY A 66 6.67 9.51 4.30
N MET A 67 5.55 8.81 4.06
CA MET A 67 4.36 9.40 3.45
C MET A 67 3.73 10.39 4.40
N HIS A 68 3.44 11.59 3.91
CA HIS A 68 2.68 12.59 4.64
C HIS A 68 1.21 12.49 4.27
N GLU A 69 0.34 12.83 5.23
CA GLU A 69 -1.08 12.92 4.96
C GLU A 69 -1.33 13.80 3.73
N GLY A 70 -2.01 13.21 2.74
CA GLY A 70 -2.31 13.84 1.48
C GLY A 70 -1.51 13.35 0.29
N ASP A 71 -0.43 12.60 0.49
CA ASP A 71 0.40 12.07 -0.58
C ASP A 71 -0.38 11.09 -1.47
N VAL A 72 -0.22 11.21 -2.78
CA VAL A 72 -0.78 10.26 -3.75
C VAL A 72 0.25 9.17 -4.01
N ILE A 73 -0.17 7.92 -3.81
CA ILE A 73 0.70 6.76 -3.84
C ILE A 73 0.23 5.79 -4.90
N THR A 74 1.20 5.20 -5.61
CA THR A 74 0.93 4.14 -6.59
C THR A 74 1.42 2.82 -6.05
N PHE A 75 0.58 1.79 -6.11
CA PHE A 75 0.89 0.47 -5.59
C PHE A 75 0.26 -0.63 -6.42
N ASP A 76 0.92 -1.79 -6.44
CA ASP A 76 0.34 -2.99 -7.02
C ASP A 76 -0.37 -3.78 -5.93
N ALA A 77 -1.62 -4.16 -6.18
CA ALA A 77 -2.39 -5.01 -5.28
C ALA A 77 -3.11 -6.11 -6.07
N ARG A 78 -3.37 -7.24 -5.38
CA ARG A 78 -4.18 -8.32 -5.92
C ARG A 78 -5.63 -8.19 -5.46
N ILE A 79 -6.57 -8.34 -6.37
CA ILE A 79 -8.00 -8.36 -6.02
C ILE A 79 -8.35 -9.77 -5.54
N LYS A 80 -8.80 -9.92 -4.30
CA LYS A 80 -9.26 -11.21 -3.77
C LYS A 80 -10.67 -11.12 -3.22
N ARG A 81 -11.49 -12.10 -3.55
CA ARG A 81 -12.82 -12.28 -2.97
C ARG A 81 -12.71 -12.61 -1.48
N TYR A 82 -13.59 -12.02 -0.69
CA TYR A 82 -13.72 -12.31 0.74
C TYR A 82 -15.19 -12.40 1.11
N ALA A 83 -15.54 -13.40 1.93
CA ALA A 83 -16.88 -13.53 2.47
C ALA A 83 -17.02 -12.63 3.72
N LYS A 84 -17.87 -11.61 3.65
CA LYS A 84 -18.26 -10.77 4.79
C LYS A 84 -19.57 -11.30 5.38
N GLY A 85 -19.74 -11.23 6.70
CA GLY A 85 -21.02 -11.59 7.29
C GLY A 85 -20.95 -11.90 8.77
N TYR A 86 -22.08 -11.77 9.46
CA TYR A 86 -22.23 -12.22 10.83
C TYR A 86 -22.71 -13.68 10.82
N VAL A 87 -21.94 -14.55 11.46
CA VAL A 87 -22.31 -15.94 11.68
C VAL A 87 -22.43 -16.15 13.17
N ASN A 88 -23.66 -16.39 13.64
CA ASN A 88 -23.92 -16.81 15.00
C ASN A 88 -24.65 -18.14 14.96
N LYS A 89 -23.95 -19.20 15.40
CA LYS A 89 -24.49 -20.56 15.42
C LYS A 89 -25.61 -20.71 16.45
N ALA A 90 -25.51 -20.05 17.61
CA ALA A 90 -26.50 -20.14 18.67
C ALA A 90 -27.84 -19.50 18.27
N LEU A 91 -27.82 -18.48 17.41
CA LEU A 91 -29.02 -17.80 16.90
C LEU A 91 -29.46 -18.27 15.50
N GLY A 92 -28.82 -19.30 14.92
CA GLY A 92 -29.12 -19.77 13.56
C GLY A 92 -28.84 -18.76 12.44
N LEU A 93 -28.18 -17.63 12.74
CA LEU A 93 -27.95 -16.55 11.79
C LEU A 93 -26.73 -16.86 10.91
N LYS A 94 -26.98 -17.02 9.60
CA LYS A 94 -25.94 -17.16 8.55
C LYS A 94 -26.14 -16.11 7.46
N LYS A 95 -25.88 -14.84 7.77
CA LYS A 95 -25.89 -13.76 6.76
C LYS A 95 -24.48 -13.55 6.23
N ARG A 96 -24.09 -14.31 5.19
CA ARG A 96 -22.83 -14.12 4.45
C ARG A 96 -23.11 -13.44 3.11
N THR A 97 -22.33 -12.42 2.80
CA THR A 97 -22.35 -11.65 1.56
C THR A 97 -20.93 -11.62 0.99
N THR A 98 -20.80 -11.80 -0.32
CA THR A 98 -19.51 -11.76 -1.00
C THR A 98 -19.08 -10.30 -1.22
N ASP A 99 -17.85 -9.97 -0.85
CA ASP A 99 -17.23 -8.66 -1.09
C ASP A 99 -15.79 -8.87 -1.59
N PHE A 100 -15.14 -7.81 -2.08
CA PHE A 100 -13.79 -7.88 -2.62
C PHE A 100 -12.83 -7.02 -1.79
N LYS A 101 -11.63 -7.55 -1.56
CA LYS A 101 -10.54 -6.89 -0.84
C LYS A 101 -9.29 -6.86 -1.71
N LEU A 102 -8.52 -5.79 -1.56
CA LEU A 102 -7.18 -5.71 -2.13
C LEU A 102 -6.19 -6.35 -1.14
N LEU A 103 -5.31 -7.21 -1.63
CA LEU A 103 -4.28 -7.90 -0.83
C LEU A 103 -2.89 -7.63 -1.40
N GLU A 104 -1.93 -7.51 -0.48
CA GLU A 104 -0.49 -7.36 -0.72
C GLU A 104 -0.08 -6.16 -1.55
N LEU A 105 0.47 -5.18 -0.85
CA LEU A 105 1.04 -3.97 -1.41
C LEU A 105 2.54 -4.12 -1.60
N LYS A 106 3.01 -4.01 -2.84
CA LYS A 106 4.41 -3.66 -3.12
C LYS A 106 4.44 -2.19 -3.52
N LYS A 107 5.34 -1.39 -2.91
CA LYS A 107 5.65 -0.04 -3.36
C LYS A 107 6.00 -0.15 -4.83
N GLY A 108 5.30 0.60 -5.66
CA GLY A 108 5.91 1.08 -6.88
C GLY A 108 7.09 1.99 -6.49
N LYS A 109 8.13 1.98 -7.32
CA LYS A 109 9.16 3.02 -7.25
C LYS A 109 8.53 4.40 -7.50
N PRO A 110 9.17 5.51 -7.11
CA PRO A 110 8.70 6.83 -7.52
C PRO A 110 8.63 6.94 -9.04
N ASN A 111 7.50 7.46 -9.55
CA ASN A 111 7.20 7.52 -11.00
C ASN A 111 8.25 8.31 -11.80
N ASP A 112 8.99 9.21 -11.15
CA ASP A 112 10.01 10.07 -11.75
C ASP A 112 11.39 9.40 -11.91
N LEU A 113 11.61 8.25 -11.29
CA LEU A 113 12.88 7.51 -11.39
C LEU A 113 12.75 6.39 -12.43
N THR A 114 13.86 5.77 -12.84
CA THR A 114 13.89 4.47 -13.55
C THR A 114 14.18 3.28 -12.63
N ASP A 115 13.79 2.06 -13.01
CA ASP A 115 13.91 0.87 -12.14
C ASP A 115 15.33 0.67 -11.62
N ASP A 116 16.31 0.94 -12.48
CA ASP A 116 17.72 0.78 -12.19
C ASP A 116 18.22 1.86 -11.24
N GLU A 117 17.81 3.13 -11.41
CA GLU A 117 18.15 4.21 -10.48
C GLU A 117 17.63 3.92 -9.08
N PHE A 118 16.40 3.44 -8.97
CA PHE A 118 15.81 3.10 -7.69
C PHE A 118 16.49 1.90 -7.02
N LYS A 119 16.86 0.87 -7.80
CA LYS A 119 17.67 -0.25 -7.29
C LYS A 119 19.04 0.20 -6.79
N GLN A 120 19.70 1.11 -7.52
CA GLN A 120 21.02 1.60 -7.17
C GLN A 120 21.01 2.39 -5.86
N ILE A 121 20.09 3.35 -5.72
CA ILE A 121 19.90 4.14 -4.49
C ILE A 121 19.67 3.22 -3.29
N ARG A 122 18.81 2.22 -3.48
CA ARG A 122 18.47 1.25 -2.45
C ARG A 122 19.63 0.36 -2.04
N SER A 123 20.43 -0.08 -3.01
CA SER A 123 21.63 -0.88 -2.75
C SER A 123 22.67 -0.06 -1.98
N ASN A 124 22.89 1.19 -2.38
CA ASN A 124 23.86 2.08 -1.75
C ASN A 124 23.48 2.37 -0.30
N ALA A 125 22.25 2.81 -0.05
CA ALA A 125 21.83 3.21 1.29
C ALA A 125 21.81 2.02 2.28
N LYS A 126 21.49 0.80 1.81
CA LYS A 126 21.62 -0.43 2.60
C LYS A 126 23.08 -0.80 2.91
N ALA A 127 24.01 -0.52 2.01
CA ALA A 127 25.43 -0.78 2.25
C ALA A 127 25.99 0.12 3.35
N TYR A 128 25.55 1.38 3.42
CA TYR A 128 25.95 2.33 4.47
C TYR A 128 25.29 2.04 5.83
N TRP A 129 24.02 1.65 5.83
CA TRP A 129 23.24 1.44 7.04
C TRP A 129 22.57 0.06 7.06
N PRO A 130 23.34 -1.04 7.20
CA PRO A 130 22.80 -2.40 7.04
C PRO A 130 21.83 -2.81 8.15
N ASN A 131 22.00 -2.26 9.36
CA ASN A 131 21.21 -2.60 10.54
C ASN A 131 20.42 -1.41 11.11
N ASP A 132 20.63 -0.19 10.59
CA ASP A 132 19.91 1.01 11.00
C ASP A 132 18.96 1.44 9.90
N PHE A 133 17.71 1.00 10.04
CA PHE A 133 16.69 1.22 9.03
C PHE A 133 16.30 2.70 8.91
N GLN A 134 16.28 3.47 10.00
CA GLN A 134 15.94 4.89 9.92
C GLN A 134 17.01 5.67 9.14
N MET A 135 18.28 5.34 9.36
CA MET A 135 19.39 5.94 8.63
C MET A 135 19.47 5.48 7.17
N TRP A 136 19.12 4.23 6.89
CA TRP A 136 18.95 3.75 5.51
C TRP A 136 17.90 4.59 4.77
N LEU A 137 16.72 4.81 5.35
CA LEU A 137 15.66 5.60 4.71
C LEU A 137 16.03 7.06 4.48
N TYR A 138 16.67 7.67 5.48
CA TYR A 138 17.17 9.03 5.38
C TYR A 138 18.13 9.18 4.19
N GLU A 139 19.02 8.22 4.00
CA GLU A 139 20.00 8.24 2.93
C GLU A 139 19.36 7.97 1.56
N GLU A 140 18.36 7.07 1.46
CA GLU A 140 17.58 6.89 0.21
C GLU A 140 16.86 8.19 -0.19
N GLN A 141 16.16 8.83 0.74
CA GLN A 141 15.42 10.08 0.48
C GLN A 141 16.37 11.20 0.06
N LYS A 142 17.49 11.36 0.77
CA LYS A 142 18.53 12.34 0.43
C LYS A 142 19.11 12.12 -0.96
N GLN A 143 19.34 10.87 -1.37
CA GLN A 143 19.82 10.54 -2.71
C GLN A 143 18.76 10.82 -3.79
N ILE A 144 17.49 10.50 -3.53
CA ILE A 144 16.37 10.83 -4.43
C ILE A 144 16.23 12.34 -4.61
N GLU A 145 16.26 13.11 -3.53
CA GLU A 145 16.20 14.57 -3.57
C GLU A 145 17.42 15.18 -4.27
N GLY A 146 18.61 14.63 -4.04
CA GLY A 146 19.83 15.03 -4.75
C GLY A 146 19.69 14.83 -6.26
N LEU A 147 19.19 13.67 -6.69
CA LEU A 147 18.91 13.37 -8.09
C LEU A 147 17.88 14.33 -8.70
N ARG A 148 16.82 14.65 -7.97
CA ARG A 148 15.81 15.63 -8.42
C ARG A 148 16.40 17.02 -8.58
N LYS A 149 17.27 17.44 -7.66
CA LYS A 149 17.97 18.73 -7.74
C LYS A 149 18.88 18.80 -8.95
N LEU A 150 19.65 17.73 -9.22
CA LEU A 150 20.54 17.65 -10.39
C LEU A 150 19.78 17.65 -11.72
N ARG A 151 18.59 17.06 -11.77
CA ARG A 151 17.76 17.07 -12.98
C ARG A 151 17.08 18.42 -13.24
N ASN A 152 16.91 19.22 -12.20
CA ASN A 152 16.29 20.55 -12.27
C ASN A 152 17.31 21.70 -12.32
N SER A 153 18.61 21.40 -12.37
CA SER A 153 19.72 22.36 -12.52
C SER A 153 20.29 22.32 -13.92
#